data_AF-A4JVJ9-F1
#
_entry.id   AF-A4JVJ9-F1
#
_cell.length_a   1.000
_cell.length_b   1.000
_cell.length_c   1.000
_cell.angle_alpha   90.00
_cell.angle_beta   90.00
_cell.angle_gamma   90.00
#
_symmetry.space_group_name_H-M   'P 1'
#
loop_
_entity.id
_entity.type
_entity.pdbx_description
1 polymer ?
#
loop_
_entity_poly.entity_id
_entity_poly.type
_entity_poly.pdbx_seq_one_letter_code
_entity_poly.pdbx_strand_id
1 'polypeptide(L)'
;MRAFLLGLAILMAEPAAWADQIGRGPQIGWQVKQPIRFVVSGILRKDGSTDVIRPVHAIFEAPTDKDAVRQFEDEVGRRFRGYTLVGVLVDPIPPVGRCENGI
;
A
#
# COMPACT_ATOMS: atom_id res chain seq x y z
N MET A 1 36.57 63.80 12.52
CA MET A 1 37.07 63.02 11.35
C MET A 1 36.63 61.58 11.57
N ARG A 2 35.68 61.06 10.77
CA ARG A 2 35.91 60.14 9.63
C ARG A 2 36.83 58.97 10.01
N ALA A 3 36.59 57.69 9.73
CA ALA A 3 35.53 56.85 9.18
C ALA A 3 36.22 55.47 9.07
N PHE A 4 35.55 54.34 9.32
CA PHE A 4 35.85 52.97 8.83
C PHE A 4 34.96 52.01 9.66
N LEU A 5 33.66 51.88 9.39
CA LEU A 5 33.00 51.04 8.38
C LEU A 5 33.53 49.60 8.24
N LEU A 6 32.62 48.68 8.57
CA LEU A 6 32.29 47.41 7.89
C LEU A 6 33.23 46.20 8.08
N GLY A 7 32.62 45.13 8.59
CA GLY A 7 32.84 43.79 8.03
C GLY A 7 33.15 42.70 9.05
N LEU A 8 32.13 41.90 9.42
CA LEU A 8 32.14 40.45 9.22
C LEU A 8 30.77 39.85 9.59
N ALA A 9 29.88 39.77 8.60
CA ALA A 9 28.76 38.83 8.62
C ALA A 9 29.13 37.71 7.64
N ILE A 10 29.61 36.57 8.18
CA ILE A 10 29.81 35.32 7.44
C ILE A 10 29.34 34.21 8.39
N LEU A 11 28.08 33.78 8.26
CA LEU A 11 27.67 32.52 7.64
C LEU A 11 28.37 31.28 8.25
N MET A 12 27.66 30.63 9.18
CA MET A 12 27.72 29.18 9.34
C MET A 12 26.27 28.71 9.21
N ALA A 13 25.84 28.53 7.96
CA ALA A 13 24.71 27.68 7.65
C ALA A 13 25.12 26.26 8.04
N GLU A 14 24.49 25.71 9.08
CA GLU A 14 24.70 24.31 9.42
C GLU A 14 24.20 23.44 8.27
N PRO A 15 25.02 22.54 7.70
CA PRO A 15 24.53 21.53 6.79
C PRO A 15 23.78 20.48 7.61
N ALA A 16 22.48 20.62 7.76
CA ALA A 16 21.61 19.53 8.21
C ALA A 16 21.45 18.51 7.06
N ALA A 17 22.53 17.82 6.68
CA ALA A 17 22.51 16.86 5.57
C ALA A 17 23.61 15.82 5.66
N TRP A 18 23.79 15.16 6.81
CA TRP A 18 24.67 13.98 6.92
C TRP A 18 23.97 12.88 7.71
N ALA A 19 22.93 12.30 7.11
CA ALA A 19 22.38 11.00 7.49
C ALA A 19 22.50 10.04 6.29
N ASP A 20 23.69 9.98 5.70
CA ASP A 20 24.04 8.95 4.73
C ASP A 20 25.48 8.53 4.99
N GLN A 21 25.66 7.67 5.99
CA GLN A 21 26.92 6.95 6.19
C GLN A 21 26.64 5.45 6.15
N ILE A 22 27.12 4.88 5.05
CA ILE A 22 27.22 3.48 4.71
C ILE A 22 27.85 2.70 5.86
N GLY A 23 27.03 1.91 6.56
CA GLY A 23 27.47 0.86 7.48
C GLY A 23 26.74 -0.43 7.15
N ARG A 24 27.45 -1.43 6.61
CA ARG A 24 26.94 -2.81 6.56
C ARG A 24 26.99 -3.42 7.97
N GLY A 25 26.10 -2.95 8.85
CA GLY A 25 25.65 -3.70 10.02
C GLY A 25 24.35 -4.43 9.68
N PRO A 26 23.87 -5.38 10.52
CA PRO A 26 22.48 -5.83 10.40
C PRO A 26 21.59 -4.58 10.36
N GLN A 27 20.61 -4.55 9.45
CA GLN A 27 19.71 -3.42 9.24
C GLN A 27 18.76 -3.25 10.45
N ILE A 28 19.33 -2.96 11.62
CA ILE A 28 18.64 -2.66 12.87
C ILE A 28 18.06 -1.26 12.69
N GLY A 29 16.78 -1.21 12.39
CA GLY A 29 16.05 0.03 12.15
C GLY A 29 14.59 -0.23 11.87
N TRP A 30 13.78 0.83 11.92
CA TRP A 30 12.39 0.77 11.51
C TRP A 30 12.31 0.56 10.00
N GLN A 31 11.80 -0.60 9.58
CA GLN A 31 11.47 -0.89 8.19
C GLN A 31 10.02 -0.50 7.95
N VAL A 32 9.74 0.26 6.89
CA VAL A 32 8.36 0.60 6.53
C VAL A 32 7.83 -0.47 5.58
N LYS A 33 6.89 -1.29 6.06
CA LYS A 33 6.15 -2.23 5.21
C LYS A 33 4.89 -1.57 4.68
N GLN A 34 4.80 -1.43 3.37
CA GLN A 34 3.63 -0.89 2.66
C GLN A 34 3.07 -1.95 1.70
N PRO A 35 2.13 -2.80 2.16
CA PRO A 35 1.53 -3.80 1.29
C PRO A 35 0.63 -3.12 0.24
N ILE A 36 0.80 -3.52 -1.03
CA ILE A 36 -0.11 -3.15 -2.11
C ILE A 36 -1.39 -3.95 -1.92
N ARG A 37 -2.51 -3.26 -1.74
CA ARG A 37 -3.80 -3.88 -1.43
C ARG A 37 -4.88 -3.35 -2.33
N PHE A 38 -5.84 -4.22 -2.62
CA PHE A 38 -7.01 -3.92 -3.43
C PHE A 38 -8.26 -4.35 -2.69
N VAL A 39 -9.32 -3.54 -2.75
CA VAL A 39 -10.66 -4.01 -2.44
C VAL A 39 -11.25 -4.59 -3.71
N VAL A 40 -11.74 -5.82 -3.65
CA VAL A 40 -12.42 -6.49 -4.75
C VAL A 40 -13.85 -6.74 -4.32
N SER A 41 -14.80 -6.22 -5.09
CA SER A 41 -16.23 -6.40 -4.89
C SER A 41 -16.80 -7.18 -6.07
N GLY A 42 -17.70 -8.11 -5.80
CA GLY A 42 -18.34 -8.90 -6.85
C GLY A 42 -19.79 -9.17 -6.56
N ILE A 43 -20.51 -9.50 -7.62
CA ILE A 43 -21.92 -9.87 -7.58
C ILE A 43 -22.02 -11.33 -7.98
N LEU A 44 -22.53 -12.15 -7.07
CA LEU A 44 -22.81 -13.56 -7.30
C LEU A 44 -24.29 -13.74 -7.63
N ARG A 45 -24.60 -14.58 -8.62
CA ARG A 45 -25.96 -15.02 -8.94
C ARG A 45 -26.08 -16.52 -8.65
N LYS A 46 -27.13 -16.95 -7.95
CA LYS A 46 -27.36 -18.37 -7.70
C LYS A 46 -27.64 -19.10 -9.02
N ASP A 47 -27.02 -20.25 -9.21
CA ASP A 47 -27.20 -21.05 -10.42
C ASP A 47 -28.66 -21.52 -10.53
N GLY A 48 -29.23 -21.44 -11.74
CA GLY A 48 -30.63 -21.74 -12.00
C GLY A 48 -31.63 -20.68 -11.51
N SER A 49 -31.17 -19.51 -11.05
CA SER A 49 -32.02 -18.40 -10.59
C SER A 49 -31.61 -17.08 -11.23
N THR A 50 -32.58 -16.22 -11.51
CA THR A 50 -32.34 -14.80 -11.88
C THR A 50 -32.46 -13.86 -10.68
N ASP A 51 -33.22 -14.25 -9.67
CA ASP A 51 -33.66 -13.33 -8.61
C ASP A 51 -32.81 -13.39 -7.33
N VAL A 52 -31.95 -14.40 -7.21
CA VAL A 52 -31.08 -14.56 -6.03
C VAL A 52 -29.69 -14.02 -6.35
N ILE A 53 -29.45 -12.80 -5.90
CA ILE A 53 -28.19 -12.08 -6.03
C ILE A 53 -27.52 -11.92 -4.67
N ARG A 54 -26.20 -12.08 -4.62
CA ARG A 54 -25.38 -11.93 -3.41
C ARG A 54 -24.16 -11.05 -3.70
N PRO A 55 -24.11 -9.82 -3.17
CA PRO A 55 -22.89 -9.04 -3.19
C PRO A 55 -21.87 -9.64 -2.21
N VAL A 56 -20.61 -9.66 -2.61
CA VAL A 56 -19.48 -10.11 -1.79
C VAL A 56 -18.32 -9.14 -2.00
N HIS A 57 -17.49 -8.95 -0.98
CA HIS A 57 -16.31 -8.11 -1.08
C HIS A 57 -15.21 -8.66 -0.18
N ALA A 58 -13.96 -8.40 -0.55
CA ALA A 58 -12.79 -8.76 0.23
C ALA A 58 -11.63 -7.80 -0.09
N ILE A 59 -10.62 -7.79 0.78
CA ILE A 59 -9.40 -7.03 0.59
C ILE A 59 -8.26 -8.02 0.40
N PHE A 60 -7.51 -7.87 -0.69
CA PHE A 60 -6.36 -8.73 -1.01
C PHE A 60 -5.08 -7.91 -1.02
N GLU A 61 -4.01 -8.49 -0.47
CA GLU A 61 -2.64 -8.05 -0.72
C GLU A 61 -2.17 -8.73 -2.01
N ALA A 62 -1.87 -7.92 -3.03
CA ALA A 62 -1.51 -8.44 -4.34
C ALA A 62 -0.60 -7.45 -5.09
N PRO A 63 0.30 -7.92 -5.97
CA PRO A 63 1.15 -7.03 -6.77
C PRO A 63 0.35 -6.20 -7.78
N THR A 64 -0.75 -6.73 -8.30
CA THR A 64 -1.60 -6.09 -9.31
C THR A 64 -3.09 -6.27 -9.01
N ASP A 65 -3.91 -5.44 -9.64
CA ASP A 65 -5.38 -5.56 -9.64
C ASP A 65 -5.84 -6.91 -10.19
N LYS A 66 -5.22 -7.40 -11.26
CA LYS A 66 -5.49 -8.72 -11.86
C LYS A 66 -5.19 -9.87 -10.90
N ASP A 67 -4.11 -9.76 -10.14
CA ASP A 67 -3.76 -10.78 -9.15
C ASP A 67 -4.76 -10.77 -7.98
N ALA A 68 -5.23 -9.60 -7.55
CA ALA A 68 -6.28 -9.48 -6.55
C ALA A 68 -7.61 -10.08 -7.04
N VAL A 69 -8.00 -9.80 -8.29
CA VAL A 69 -9.21 -10.38 -8.89
C VAL A 69 -9.12 -11.90 -9.01
N ARG A 70 -7.98 -12.46 -9.42
CA ARG A 70 -7.79 -13.92 -9.46
C ARG A 70 -7.92 -14.56 -8.08
N GLN A 71 -7.28 -13.99 -7.06
CA GLN A 71 -7.43 -14.48 -5.68
C GLN A 71 -8.88 -14.42 -5.20
N PHE A 72 -9.59 -13.35 -5.55
CA PHE A 72 -11.01 -13.20 -5.26
C PHE A 72 -11.86 -14.28 -5.95
N GLU A 73 -11.65 -14.52 -7.25
CA GLU A 73 -12.34 -15.55 -8.04
C GLU A 73 -12.15 -16.95 -7.44
N ASP A 74 -10.91 -17.30 -7.06
CA ASP A 74 -10.59 -18.56 -6.39
C ASP A 74 -11.29 -18.68 -5.03
N GLU A 75 -11.30 -17.61 -4.23
CA GLU A 75 -11.97 -17.60 -2.92
C GLU A 75 -13.48 -17.78 -3.07
N VAL A 76 -14.12 -17.02 -3.96
CA VAL A 76 -15.58 -17.09 -4.15
C VAL A 76 -15.99 -18.43 -4.74
N GLY A 77 -15.23 -18.97 -5.71
CA GLY A 77 -15.49 -20.28 -6.30
C GLY A 77 -15.44 -21.41 -5.26
N ARG A 78 -14.52 -21.32 -4.30
CA ARG A 78 -14.42 -22.30 -3.20
C ARG A 78 -15.54 -22.14 -2.17
N ARG A 79 -15.90 -20.90 -1.81
CA ARG A 79 -16.80 -20.58 -0.71
C ARG A 79 -18.29 -20.61 -1.09
N PHE A 80 -18.63 -20.24 -2.32
CA PHE A 80 -20.00 -20.07 -2.79
C PHE A 80 -20.33 -21.03 -3.93
N ARG A 81 -20.27 -22.34 -3.64
CA ARG A 81 -20.71 -23.35 -4.60
C ARG A 81 -22.18 -23.16 -4.98
N GLY A 82 -22.51 -23.36 -6.25
CA GLY A 82 -23.87 -23.13 -6.78
C GLY A 82 -24.19 -21.66 -7.04
N TYR A 83 -23.17 -20.81 -7.10
CA TYR A 83 -23.28 -19.42 -7.54
C TYR A 83 -22.26 -19.15 -8.65
N THR A 84 -22.66 -18.32 -9.60
CA THR A 84 -21.82 -17.80 -10.67
C THR A 84 -21.47 -16.33 -10.38
N LEU A 85 -20.21 -15.96 -10.52
CA LEU A 85 -19.76 -14.58 -10.48
C LEU A 85 -20.15 -13.86 -11.78
N VAL A 86 -20.96 -12.81 -11.69
CA VAL A 86 -21.51 -12.11 -12.87
C VAL A 86 -20.95 -10.71 -13.07
N GLY A 87 -20.23 -10.18 -12.08
CA GLY A 87 -19.57 -8.88 -12.17
C GLY A 87 -18.54 -8.71 -11.07
N VAL A 88 -17.46 -8.00 -11.38
CA VAL A 88 -16.34 -7.71 -10.48
C VAL A 88 -15.91 -6.26 -10.65
N LEU A 89 -15.62 -5.61 -9.53
CA LEU A 89 -15.01 -4.30 -9.43
C LEU A 89 -13.78 -4.42 -8.54
N VAL A 90 -12.70 -3.73 -8.89
CA VAL A 90 -11.44 -3.72 -8.16
C VAL A 90 -10.95 -2.30 -8.02
N ASP A 91 -10.64 -1.88 -6.80
CA ASP A 91 -10.12 -0.55 -6.50
C ASP A 91 -8.85 -0.65 -5.64
N PRO A 92 -7.80 0.13 -5.95
CA PRO A 92 -6.60 0.17 -5.11
C PRO A 92 -6.90 0.83 -3.77
N ILE A 93 -6.40 0.23 -2.70
CA ILE A 93 -6.42 0.83 -1.36
C ILE A 93 -5.16 1.68 -1.21
N PRO A 94 -5.28 2.95 -0.80
CA PRO A 94 -4.11 3.79 -0.56
C PRO A 94 -3.08 3.10 0.34
N PRO A 95 -1.78 3.16 -0.01
CA PRO A 95 -0.75 2.53 0.79
C PRO A 95 -0.69 3.19 2.17
N VAL A 96 -0.81 2.37 3.22
CA VAL A 96 -0.50 2.78 4.59
C VAL A 96 0.70 1.97 5.06
N GLY A 97 1.75 2.68 5.48
CA GLY A 97 2.95 2.04 6.01
C GLY A 97 2.75 1.64 7.47
N ARG A 98 3.21 0.45 7.83
CA ARG A 98 3.50 0.12 9.22
C ARG A 98 5.01 0.11 9.40
N CYS A 99 5.47 0.81 10.44
CA CYS A 99 6.84 0.70 10.90
C CYS A 99 6.97 -0.63 11.64
N GLU A 100 7.75 -1.54 11.10
CA GLU A 100 8.09 -2.81 11.73
C GLU A 100 9.55 -2.74 12.21
N ASN A 101 9.79 -3.26 13.41
CA ASN A 101 11.14 -3.26 13.96
C ASN A 101 11.92 -4.43 13.36
N GLY A 102 12.96 -4.12 12.58
CA GLY A 102 13.82 -5.12 11.95
C GLY A 102 14.95 -5.58 12.87
N ILE A 103 14.62 -6.02 14.11
CA ILE A 103 15.61 -6.65 15.01
C ILE A 103 15.97 -8.04 14.49
#